data_AF-A0A813FYA8-F1
#
_entry.id   AF-A0A813FYA8-F1
#
_cell.length_a   1.000
_cell.length_b   1.000
_cell.length_c   1.000
_cell.angle_alpha   90.00
_cell.angle_beta   90.00
_cell.angle_gamma   90.00
#
_symmetry.space_group_name_H-M   'P 1'
#
loop_
_entity.id
_entity.type
_entity.pdbx_description
1 polymer ?
#
loop_
_entity_poly.entity_id
_entity_poly.type
_entity_poly.pdbx_seq_one_letter_code
_entity_poly.pdbx_strand_id
1 'polypeptide(L)'
;MPRDDHEGMQMQLPYSQRPEWQDVTPVPQDDGPEPLAVISYPPGFVEVHDYFRAIQQRGELTLRALWLTADVIEQNSANYTAWYYRRRCLREVKADLYAEHRFTDKWARDCPKNYQVWYHRRWLIMEMAQELRSGGEADAEKEVTELAERELEYHMDCMQVNDDYKNYNGWSHRQFILQKFGLWSKELPFVEELLRDDIRNNSAWNHRHNIVRNECWPVTEAVRQREVDFALNSIRKCASNECSWNYLGAYLGEGEGKVPWTSVPALEALCQEVLALAAGPEHFCRFAVEALANIHEARVEVQDAIQKYETLKAIDKIRVKYWDWRIALLLKKTGG
;
A
#
# COMPACT_ATOMS: atom_id res chain seq x y z
N MET A 1 10.67 -6.53 23.53
CA MET A 1 11.17 -6.46 24.92
C MET A 1 12.58 -5.89 24.90
N PRO A 2 12.88 -4.83 25.67
CA PRO A 2 14.25 -4.42 25.90
C PRO A 2 14.98 -5.57 26.61
N ARG A 3 16.15 -5.95 26.13
CA ARG A 3 17.03 -6.94 26.80
C ARG A 3 17.81 -6.19 27.87
N ASP A 4 17.95 -6.75 29.07
CA ASP A 4 18.68 -6.11 30.17
C ASP A 4 20.16 -5.87 29.78
N ASP A 5 20.80 -4.83 30.33
CA ASP A 5 22.16 -4.41 29.95
C ASP A 5 23.22 -5.51 30.17
N HIS A 6 23.00 -6.44 31.11
CA HIS A 6 23.84 -7.62 31.33
C HIS A 6 23.65 -8.72 30.26
N GLU A 7 22.44 -8.89 29.72
CA GLU A 7 22.19 -9.74 28.53
C GLU A 7 22.85 -9.11 27.30
N GLY A 8 22.91 -7.77 27.24
CA GLY A 8 23.61 -6.97 26.23
C GLY A 8 25.07 -7.38 25.98
N MET A 9 25.85 -7.62 27.05
CA MET A 9 27.27 -7.99 26.96
C MET A 9 27.48 -9.48 26.60
N GLN A 10 26.63 -10.39 27.07
CA GLN A 10 26.71 -11.83 26.70
C GLN A 10 26.33 -12.08 25.23
N MET A 11 25.52 -11.19 24.63
CA MET A 11 25.12 -11.27 23.22
C MET A 11 26.19 -10.90 22.20
N GLN A 12 27.33 -10.33 22.62
CA GLN A 12 28.47 -10.14 21.72
C GLN A 12 29.23 -11.47 21.46
N LEU A 13 28.97 -12.51 22.27
CA LEU A 13 29.59 -13.80 22.06
C LEU A 13 28.89 -14.58 20.93
N PRO A 14 29.67 -15.30 20.09
CA PRO A 14 29.16 -16.34 19.19
C PRO A 14 28.24 -17.31 19.92
N TYR A 15 27.20 -17.82 19.26
CA TYR A 15 26.24 -18.75 19.86
C TYR A 15 26.91 -19.99 20.44
N SER A 16 27.97 -20.48 19.78
CA SER A 16 28.81 -21.59 20.24
C SER A 16 29.51 -21.38 21.58
N GLN A 17 29.62 -20.13 22.06
CA GLN A 17 30.28 -19.78 23.31
C GLN A 17 29.29 -19.43 24.43
N ARG A 18 27.99 -19.38 24.12
CA ARG A 18 26.94 -19.03 25.08
C ARG A 18 26.56 -20.26 25.92
N PRO A 19 26.66 -20.21 27.26
CA PRO A 19 26.36 -21.36 28.13
C PRO A 19 24.97 -21.96 27.89
N GLU A 20 23.97 -21.11 27.63
CA GLU A 20 22.58 -21.49 27.39
C GLU A 20 22.30 -22.11 26.00
N TRP A 21 23.33 -22.26 25.17
CA TRP A 21 23.27 -22.89 23.84
C TRP A 21 24.13 -24.16 23.71
N GLN A 22 24.80 -24.58 24.78
CA GLN A 22 25.68 -25.77 24.77
C GLN A 22 24.94 -27.08 24.50
N ASP A 23 23.63 -27.14 24.78
CA ASP A 23 22.78 -28.31 24.51
C ASP A 23 22.30 -28.38 23.05
N VAL A 24 22.61 -27.38 22.22
CA VAL A 24 22.18 -27.29 20.83
C VAL A 24 23.37 -27.51 19.90
N THR A 25 23.29 -28.55 19.08
CA THR A 25 24.23 -28.74 17.97
C THR A 25 23.73 -27.96 16.75
N PRO A 26 24.52 -27.00 16.21
CA PRO A 26 24.13 -26.23 15.03
C PRO A 26 23.96 -27.14 13.80
N VAL A 27 23.00 -26.80 12.94
CA VAL A 27 22.71 -27.55 11.71
C VAL A 27 23.12 -26.72 10.49
N PRO A 28 24.20 -27.12 9.78
CA PRO A 28 24.64 -26.44 8.56
C PRO A 28 23.55 -26.33 7.50
N GLN A 29 23.63 -25.30 6.66
CA GLN A 29 22.85 -25.27 5.42
C GLN A 29 23.36 -26.37 4.48
N ASP A 30 22.44 -27.17 3.95
CA ASP A 30 22.74 -28.17 2.92
C ASP A 30 22.34 -27.62 1.56
N ASP A 31 23.31 -27.06 0.82
CA ASP A 31 23.13 -26.59 -0.55
C ASP A 31 23.42 -27.69 -1.59
N GLY A 32 23.63 -28.93 -1.15
CA GLY A 32 23.98 -30.06 -1.99
C GLY A 32 25.45 -30.09 -2.44
N PRO A 33 25.84 -31.12 -3.23
CA PRO A 33 27.23 -31.33 -3.63
C PRO A 33 27.74 -30.34 -4.70
N GLU A 34 26.84 -29.78 -5.50
CA GLU A 34 27.16 -28.82 -6.58
C GLU A 34 26.26 -27.59 -6.46
N PRO A 35 26.52 -26.71 -5.48
CA PRO A 35 25.57 -25.67 -5.11
C PRO A 35 25.55 -24.53 -6.13
N LEU A 36 24.35 -24.03 -6.45
CA LEU A 36 24.13 -22.90 -7.36
C LEU A 36 23.77 -21.63 -6.58
N ALA A 37 24.25 -20.48 -7.06
CA ALA A 37 24.00 -19.18 -6.43
C ALA A 37 24.39 -19.11 -4.94
N VAL A 38 25.51 -19.77 -4.58
CA VAL A 38 26.07 -19.76 -3.22
C VAL A 38 26.34 -18.33 -2.77
N ILE A 39 25.79 -17.98 -1.62
CA ILE A 39 25.99 -16.68 -1.01
C ILE A 39 27.26 -16.74 -0.17
N SER A 40 28.19 -15.82 -0.44
CA SER A 40 29.32 -15.58 0.46
C SER A 40 28.83 -14.81 1.69
N TYR A 41 28.38 -15.53 2.72
CA TYR A 41 27.78 -14.95 3.92
C TYR A 41 28.79 -14.09 4.73
N PRO A 42 28.32 -13.00 5.37
CA PRO A 42 29.16 -12.22 6.27
C PRO A 42 29.46 -13.00 7.57
N PRO A 43 30.51 -12.60 8.32
CA PRO A 43 30.85 -13.23 9.60
C PRO A 43 29.65 -13.30 10.55
N GLY A 44 29.49 -14.44 11.23
CA GLY A 44 28.40 -14.69 12.19
C GLY A 44 27.05 -15.07 11.56
N PHE A 45 26.83 -14.82 10.25
CA PHE A 45 25.55 -15.15 9.62
C PHE A 45 25.29 -16.66 9.60
N VAL A 46 26.30 -17.44 9.21
CA VAL A 46 26.22 -18.91 9.15
C VAL A 46 25.88 -19.49 10.52
N GLU A 47 26.59 -19.05 11.56
CA GLU A 47 26.36 -19.54 12.92
C GLU A 47 24.92 -19.29 13.38
N VAL A 48 24.44 -18.05 13.30
CA VAL A 48 23.07 -17.70 13.71
C VAL A 48 22.03 -18.53 12.95
N HIS A 49 22.21 -18.71 11.64
CA HIS A 49 21.27 -19.47 10.82
C HIS A 49 21.38 -20.99 11.03
N ASP A 50 22.55 -21.52 11.39
CA ASP A 50 22.73 -22.93 11.74
C ASP A 50 22.02 -23.26 13.06
N TYR A 51 22.16 -22.40 14.06
CA TYR A 51 21.42 -22.51 15.32
C TYR A 51 19.91 -22.37 15.09
N PHE A 52 19.49 -21.48 14.19
CA PHE A 52 18.07 -21.34 13.84
C PHE A 52 17.52 -22.62 13.22
N ARG A 53 18.23 -23.21 12.24
CA ARG A 53 17.87 -24.52 11.68
C ARG A 53 17.76 -25.61 12.76
N ALA A 54 18.71 -25.66 13.71
CA ALA A 54 18.68 -26.63 14.80
C ALA A 54 17.44 -26.49 15.70
N ILE A 55 17.12 -25.26 16.12
CA ILE A 55 15.93 -24.94 16.91
C ILE A 55 14.65 -25.30 16.16
N GLN A 56 14.59 -24.97 14.86
CA GLN A 56 13.44 -25.30 14.03
C GLN A 56 13.22 -26.81 13.92
N GLN A 57 14.27 -27.60 13.69
CA GLN A 57 14.17 -29.06 13.61
C GLN A 57 13.69 -29.69 14.92
N ARG A 58 14.10 -29.13 16.07
CA ARG A 58 13.64 -29.57 17.39
C ARG A 58 12.20 -29.14 17.71
N GLY A 59 11.64 -28.19 16.95
CA GLY A 59 10.34 -27.60 17.26
C GLY A 59 10.31 -26.81 18.57
N GLU A 60 11.47 -26.30 19.01
CA GLU A 60 11.61 -25.62 20.31
C GLU A 60 11.01 -24.20 20.30
N LEU A 61 9.97 -23.98 21.11
CA LEU A 61 9.26 -22.70 21.20
C LEU A 61 9.50 -22.01 22.56
N THR A 62 10.77 -21.72 22.86
CA THR A 62 11.20 -21.11 24.13
C THR A 62 11.52 -19.61 24.00
N LEU A 63 11.81 -18.95 25.13
CA LEU A 63 12.26 -17.56 25.14
C LEU A 63 13.62 -17.39 24.41
N ARG A 64 14.55 -18.34 24.56
CA ARG A 64 15.84 -18.29 23.82
C ARG A 64 15.63 -18.47 22.31
N ALA A 65 14.67 -19.31 21.90
CA ALA A 65 14.30 -19.44 20.49
C ALA A 65 13.68 -18.14 19.95
N LEU A 66 12.82 -17.48 20.73
CA LEU A 66 12.29 -16.15 20.40
C LEU A 66 13.41 -15.14 20.19
N TRP A 67 14.42 -15.14 21.05
CA TRP A 67 15.57 -14.24 20.91
C TRP A 67 16.43 -14.54 19.69
N LEU A 68 16.70 -15.81 19.41
CA LEU A 68 17.39 -16.23 18.20
C LEU A 68 16.68 -15.73 16.93
N THR A 69 15.33 -15.77 16.88
CA THR A 69 14.61 -15.24 15.72
C THR A 69 14.83 -13.75 15.49
N ALA A 70 15.04 -12.95 16.55
CA ALA A 70 15.34 -11.53 16.39
C ALA A 70 16.72 -11.33 15.73
N ASP A 71 17.71 -12.12 16.11
CA ASP A 71 19.06 -12.05 15.54
C ASP A 71 19.05 -12.49 14.05
N VAL A 72 18.26 -13.52 13.71
CA VAL A 72 18.05 -13.95 12.31
C VAL A 72 17.38 -12.84 11.50
N ILE A 73 16.36 -12.18 12.06
CA ILE A 73 15.65 -11.06 11.40
C ILE A 73 16.56 -9.85 11.25
N GLU A 74 17.44 -9.58 12.21
CA GLU A 74 18.40 -8.48 12.11
C GLU A 74 19.36 -8.68 10.94
N GLN A 75 19.79 -9.93 10.71
CA GLN A 75 20.67 -10.27 9.59
C GLN A 75 19.93 -10.41 8.25
N ASN A 76 18.67 -10.83 8.26
CA ASN A 76 17.83 -10.93 7.07
C ASN A 76 16.35 -10.76 7.43
N SER A 77 15.88 -9.51 7.40
CA SER A 77 14.50 -9.18 7.74
C SER A 77 13.48 -9.73 6.73
N ALA A 78 13.92 -10.17 5.55
CA ALA A 78 13.04 -10.78 4.53
C ALA A 78 12.82 -12.29 4.78
N ASN A 79 13.51 -12.91 5.75
CA ASN A 79 13.35 -14.32 6.08
C ASN A 79 11.98 -14.59 6.70
N TYR A 80 10.99 -14.93 5.87
CA TYR A 80 9.61 -15.19 6.30
C TYR A 80 9.49 -16.37 7.27
N THR A 81 10.41 -17.34 7.19
CA THR A 81 10.46 -18.50 8.07
C THR A 81 10.80 -18.07 9.50
N ALA A 82 11.74 -17.13 9.66
CA ALA A 82 12.08 -16.54 10.95
C ALA A 82 10.88 -15.81 11.57
N TRP A 83 10.19 -14.98 10.79
CA TRP A 83 8.98 -14.28 11.25
C TRP A 83 7.84 -15.22 11.63
N TYR A 84 7.62 -16.29 10.84
CA TYR A 84 6.64 -17.31 11.17
C TYR A 84 6.97 -18.00 12.49
N TYR A 85 8.23 -18.42 12.67
CA TYR A 85 8.68 -19.08 13.88
C TYR A 85 8.60 -18.14 15.10
N ARG A 86 8.97 -16.87 14.93
CA ARG A 86 8.84 -15.82 15.93
C ARG A 86 7.40 -15.71 16.45
N ARG A 87 6.39 -15.66 15.58
CA ARG A 87 4.97 -15.64 15.98
C ARG A 87 4.55 -16.87 16.77
N ARG A 88 5.08 -18.05 16.44
CA ARG A 88 4.84 -19.28 17.22
C ARG A 88 5.44 -19.17 18.61
N CYS A 89 6.69 -18.73 18.72
CA CYS A 89 7.34 -18.52 20.02
C CYS A 89 6.58 -17.49 20.86
N LEU A 90 6.19 -16.34 20.29
CA LEU A 90 5.44 -15.29 20.98
C LEU A 90 4.16 -15.83 21.64
N ARG A 91 3.40 -16.66 20.92
CA ARG A 91 2.19 -17.30 21.46
C ARG A 91 2.51 -18.32 22.55
N GLU A 92 3.49 -19.21 22.31
CA GLU A 92 3.82 -20.27 23.26
C GLU A 92 4.30 -19.71 24.61
N VAL A 93 5.20 -18.74 24.55
CA VAL A 93 5.77 -18.13 25.76
C VAL A 93 4.87 -17.06 26.37
N LYS A 94 3.72 -16.76 25.74
CA LYS A 94 2.79 -15.69 26.12
C LYS A 94 3.51 -14.36 26.33
N ALA A 95 4.32 -13.98 25.34
CA ALA A 95 5.12 -12.76 25.41
C ALA A 95 4.24 -11.50 25.45
N ASP A 96 4.75 -10.43 26.06
CA ASP A 96 4.15 -9.10 25.98
C ASP A 96 4.14 -8.61 24.52
N LEU A 97 2.94 -8.59 23.92
CA LEU A 97 2.73 -8.15 22.54
C LEU A 97 2.97 -6.65 22.35
N TYR A 98 2.83 -5.81 23.37
CA TYR A 98 3.20 -4.40 23.30
C TYR A 98 4.71 -4.22 23.22
N ALA A 99 5.46 -5.04 23.97
CA ALA A 99 6.91 -5.05 23.88
C ALA A 99 7.42 -5.60 22.53
N GLU A 100 6.66 -6.49 21.89
CA GLU A 100 6.94 -6.95 20.52
C GLU A 100 6.56 -5.90 19.47
N HIS A 101 5.43 -5.21 19.65
CA HIS A 101 5.03 -4.10 18.78
C HIS A 101 6.12 -3.02 18.72
N ARG A 102 6.67 -2.61 19.87
CA ARG A 102 7.85 -1.71 19.94
C ARG A 102 9.09 -2.27 19.25
N PHE A 103 9.34 -3.58 19.32
CA PHE A 103 10.45 -4.21 18.59
C PHE A 103 10.26 -4.06 17.07
N THR A 104 9.02 -4.14 16.58
CA THR A 104 8.72 -4.02 15.15
C THR A 104 8.74 -2.60 14.61
N ASP A 105 8.68 -1.58 15.48
CA ASP A 105 8.69 -0.18 15.07
C ASP A 105 9.99 0.18 14.33
N LYS A 106 11.14 -0.30 14.82
CA LYS A 106 12.43 -0.15 14.14
C LYS A 106 12.33 -0.63 12.68
N TRP A 107 11.77 -1.82 12.48
CA TRP A 107 11.78 -2.48 11.18
C TRP A 107 10.86 -1.83 10.15
N ALA A 108 9.70 -1.33 10.57
CA ALA A 108 8.80 -0.68 9.61
C ALA A 108 9.32 0.71 9.19
N ARG A 109 10.11 1.37 10.06
CA ARG A 109 10.83 2.61 9.72
C ARG A 109 12.07 2.34 8.84
N ASP A 110 12.91 1.39 9.23
CA ASP A 110 14.20 1.13 8.58
C ASP A 110 14.07 0.30 7.29
N CYS A 111 13.04 -0.56 7.22
CA CYS A 111 12.78 -1.47 6.11
C CYS A 111 11.32 -1.37 5.62
N PRO A 112 10.82 -0.18 5.23
CA PRO A 112 9.40 0.05 4.92
C PRO A 112 8.92 -0.72 3.67
N LYS A 113 9.82 -1.27 2.87
CA LYS A 113 9.52 -2.07 1.67
C LYS A 113 9.53 -3.59 1.94
N ASN A 114 9.65 -4.01 3.19
CA ASN A 114 9.66 -5.41 3.59
C ASN A 114 8.24 -5.95 3.87
N TYR A 115 7.81 -6.96 3.13
CA TYR A 115 6.48 -7.57 3.29
C TYR A 115 6.25 -8.22 4.65
N GLN A 116 7.27 -8.90 5.18
CA GLN A 116 7.17 -9.69 6.41
C GLN A 116 6.95 -8.79 7.62
N VAL A 117 7.59 -7.62 7.65
CA VAL A 117 7.43 -6.63 8.72
C VAL A 117 5.98 -6.14 8.80
N TRP A 118 5.41 -5.68 7.68
CA TRP A 118 4.02 -5.21 7.64
C TRP A 118 3.03 -6.34 7.95
N TYR A 119 3.27 -7.55 7.45
CA TYR A 119 2.44 -8.69 7.78
C TYR A 119 2.48 -9.03 9.28
N HIS A 120 3.65 -9.00 9.89
CA HIS A 120 3.82 -9.26 11.31
C HIS A 120 3.16 -8.18 12.17
N ARG A 121 3.22 -6.90 11.78
CA ARG A 121 2.46 -5.82 12.43
C ARG A 121 0.95 -6.04 12.37
N ARG A 122 0.40 -6.43 11.21
CA ARG A 122 -1.03 -6.77 11.10
C ARG A 122 -1.42 -7.89 12.05
N TRP A 123 -0.59 -8.93 12.13
CA TRP A 123 -0.80 -10.02 13.06
C TRP A 123 -0.81 -9.53 14.51
N LEU A 124 0.17 -8.72 14.92
CA LEU A 124 0.23 -8.15 16.28
C LEU A 124 -1.02 -7.37 16.64
N ILE A 125 -1.45 -6.44 15.78
CA ILE A 125 -2.65 -5.64 16.03
C ILE A 125 -3.91 -6.52 16.18
N MET A 126 -4.02 -7.58 15.39
CA MET A 126 -5.14 -8.52 15.50
C MET A 126 -5.11 -9.33 16.81
N GLU A 127 -3.94 -9.83 17.22
CA GLU A 127 -3.80 -10.59 18.48
C GLU A 127 -4.05 -9.68 19.69
N MET A 128 -3.46 -8.47 19.71
CA MET A 128 -3.65 -7.50 20.78
C MET A 128 -5.13 -7.09 20.89
N ALA A 129 -5.80 -6.84 19.77
CA ALA A 129 -7.24 -6.54 19.79
C ALA A 129 -8.09 -7.71 20.30
N GLN A 130 -7.68 -8.95 20.02
CA GLN A 130 -8.33 -10.14 20.57
C GLN A 130 -8.09 -10.29 22.08
N GLU A 131 -6.87 -10.04 22.57
CA GLU A 131 -6.55 -10.07 23.99
C GLU A 131 -7.38 -9.05 24.78
N LEU A 132 -7.44 -7.80 24.29
CA LEU A 132 -8.26 -6.74 24.89
C LEU A 132 -9.74 -7.14 24.99
N ARG A 133 -10.32 -7.67 23.90
CA ARG A 133 -11.72 -8.13 23.89
C ARG A 133 -11.98 -9.32 24.81
N SER A 134 -10.99 -10.20 24.96
CA SER A 134 -11.10 -11.39 25.81
C SER A 134 -10.91 -11.09 27.30
N GLY A 135 -10.27 -9.96 27.64
CA GLY A 135 -10.06 -9.50 29.02
C GLY A 135 -11.34 -9.11 29.76
N GLY A 136 -12.46 -8.91 29.04
CA GLY A 136 -13.77 -8.65 29.63
C GLY A 136 -13.93 -7.27 30.26
N GLU A 137 -13.04 -6.32 29.93
CA GLU A 137 -13.09 -4.95 30.42
C GLU A 137 -14.24 -4.18 29.76
N ALA A 138 -14.92 -3.33 30.53
CA ALA A 138 -16.08 -2.57 30.05
C ALA A 138 -15.73 -1.64 28.87
N ASP A 139 -14.46 -1.23 28.77
CA ASP A 139 -13.95 -0.29 27.75
C ASP A 139 -13.12 -0.97 26.65
N ALA A 140 -13.15 -2.31 26.53
CA ALA A 140 -12.29 -3.05 25.61
C ALA A 140 -12.37 -2.57 24.14
N GLU A 141 -13.57 -2.24 23.64
CA GLU A 141 -13.72 -1.76 22.25
C GLU A 141 -13.15 -0.35 22.05
N LYS A 142 -13.19 0.48 23.09
CA LYS A 142 -12.55 1.80 23.07
C LYS A 142 -11.03 1.65 22.97
N GLU A 143 -10.43 0.77 23.77
CA GLU A 143 -8.99 0.51 23.71
C GLU A 143 -8.54 -0.10 22.38
N VAL A 144 -9.35 -0.98 21.79
CA VAL A 144 -9.11 -1.52 20.44
C VAL A 144 -9.16 -0.42 19.39
N THR A 145 -10.12 0.50 19.50
CA THR A 145 -10.21 1.66 18.61
C THR A 145 -8.95 2.52 18.74
N GLU A 146 -8.53 2.86 19.96
CA GLU A 146 -7.31 3.64 20.20
C GLU A 146 -6.04 2.93 19.70
N LEU A 147 -5.95 1.60 19.83
CA LEU A 147 -4.86 0.81 19.26
C LEU A 147 -4.80 0.94 17.73
N ALA A 148 -5.94 0.81 17.07
CA ALA A 148 -6.02 0.92 15.62
C ALA A 148 -5.75 2.36 15.13
N GLU A 149 -6.22 3.39 15.85
CA GLU A 149 -5.91 4.78 15.55
C GLU A 149 -4.40 5.07 15.67
N ARG A 150 -3.75 4.61 16.74
CA ARG A 150 -2.28 4.70 16.88
C ARG A 150 -1.54 4.02 15.74
N GLU A 151 -2.04 2.89 15.24
CA GLU A 151 -1.43 2.21 14.09
C GLU A 151 -1.60 2.99 12.78
N LEU A 152 -2.71 3.71 12.60
CA LEU A 152 -2.91 4.62 11.46
C LEU A 152 -1.99 5.85 11.52
N GLU A 153 -1.71 6.37 12.72
CA GLU A 153 -0.72 7.43 12.95
C GLU A 153 0.70 6.93 12.68
N TYR A 154 1.02 5.73 13.15
CA TYR A 154 2.32 5.09 12.91
C TYR A 154 2.59 4.88 11.42
N HIS A 155 1.58 4.45 10.64
CA HIS A 155 1.69 4.36 9.18
C HIS A 155 2.10 5.71 8.57
N MET A 156 1.52 6.81 9.02
CA MET A 156 1.87 8.15 8.54
C MET A 156 3.29 8.56 8.88
N ASP A 157 3.69 8.34 10.12
CA ASP A 157 5.05 8.62 10.57
C ASP A 157 6.09 7.80 9.78
N CYS A 158 5.80 6.53 9.46
CA CYS A 158 6.66 5.73 8.57
C CYS A 158 6.83 6.36 7.18
N MET A 159 5.75 6.89 6.60
CA MET A 159 5.82 7.56 5.30
C MET A 159 6.62 8.86 5.38
N GLN A 160 6.45 9.64 6.46
CA GLN A 160 7.16 10.90 6.69
C GLN A 160 8.66 10.69 6.87
N VAL A 161 9.06 9.75 7.74
CA VAL A 161 10.48 9.48 8.01
C VAL A 161 11.23 8.98 6.77
N ASN A 162 10.53 8.26 5.88
CA ASN A 162 11.12 7.74 4.66
C ASN A 162 10.93 8.64 3.43
N ASP A 163 10.23 9.77 3.57
CA ASP A 163 9.77 10.62 2.46
C ASP A 163 9.12 9.80 1.31
N ASP A 164 8.37 8.74 1.69
CA ASP A 164 7.76 7.77 0.77
C ASP A 164 6.24 7.70 0.99
N TYR A 165 5.55 8.79 0.65
CA TYR A 165 4.09 8.89 0.67
C TYR A 165 3.38 8.01 -0.38
N LYS A 166 4.15 7.23 -1.15
CA LYS A 166 3.67 6.30 -2.18
C LYS A 166 3.96 4.85 -1.80
N ASN A 167 4.45 4.59 -0.58
CA ASN A 167 4.79 3.26 -0.10
C ASN A 167 3.58 2.31 -0.16
N TYR A 168 3.66 1.31 -1.04
CA TYR A 168 2.55 0.39 -1.29
C TYR A 168 2.18 -0.44 -0.05
N ASN A 169 3.18 -0.90 0.70
CA ASN A 169 2.93 -1.72 1.88
C ASN A 169 2.23 -0.92 2.99
N GLY A 170 2.65 0.33 3.19
CA GLY A 170 2.01 1.26 4.11
C GLY A 170 0.56 1.53 3.74
N TRP A 171 0.26 1.89 2.49
CA TRP A 171 -1.12 2.10 2.04
C TRP A 171 -1.98 0.84 2.15
N SER A 172 -1.43 -0.33 1.80
CA SER A 172 -2.12 -1.61 2.00
C SER A 172 -2.40 -1.89 3.48
N HIS A 173 -1.46 -1.54 4.36
CA HIS A 173 -1.61 -1.70 5.80
C HIS A 173 -2.68 -0.78 6.36
N ARG A 174 -2.66 0.51 5.98
CA ARG A 174 -3.70 1.47 6.36
C ARG A 174 -5.09 0.95 6.00
N GLN A 175 -5.28 0.51 4.76
CA GLN A 175 -6.56 -0.03 4.29
C GLN A 175 -6.98 -1.29 5.07
N PHE A 176 -6.04 -2.17 5.41
CA PHE A 176 -6.32 -3.33 6.26
C PHE A 176 -6.85 -2.91 7.64
N ILE A 177 -6.19 -1.95 8.31
CA ILE A 177 -6.60 -1.45 9.62
C ILE A 177 -7.99 -0.80 9.53
N LEU A 178 -8.20 0.09 8.56
CA LEU A 178 -9.50 0.75 8.36
C LEU A 178 -10.64 -0.25 8.13
N GLN A 179 -10.43 -1.27 7.30
CA GLN A 179 -11.43 -2.31 7.04
C GLN A 179 -11.71 -3.18 8.27
N LYS A 180 -10.70 -3.49 9.06
CA LYS A 180 -10.86 -4.36 10.25
C LYS A 180 -11.54 -3.67 11.42
N PHE A 181 -11.36 -2.36 11.56
CA PHE A 181 -11.82 -1.60 12.72
C PHE A 181 -12.87 -0.53 12.39
N GLY A 182 -13.24 -0.35 11.11
CA GLY A 182 -14.31 0.57 10.72
C GLY A 182 -13.97 2.06 10.87
N LEU A 183 -12.69 2.43 10.81
CA LEU A 183 -12.19 3.77 11.18
C LEU A 183 -12.15 4.76 9.99
N TRP A 184 -13.16 4.78 9.14
CA TRP A 184 -13.16 5.56 7.90
C TRP A 184 -13.47 7.06 8.05
N SER A 185 -14.10 7.46 9.16
CA SER A 185 -14.67 8.80 9.33
C SER A 185 -13.66 9.95 9.21
N LYS A 186 -12.39 9.70 9.56
CA LYS A 186 -11.28 10.68 9.51
C LYS A 186 -10.48 10.63 8.20
N GLU A 187 -10.77 9.67 7.32
CA GLU A 187 -9.93 9.39 6.15
C GLU A 187 -10.09 10.39 5.01
N LEU A 188 -11.27 10.99 4.87
CA LEU A 188 -11.51 11.96 3.81
C LEU A 188 -10.74 13.29 4.06
N PRO A 189 -10.79 13.91 5.25
CA PRO A 189 -9.91 15.04 5.55
C PRO A 189 -8.43 14.69 5.43
N PHE A 190 -8.03 13.52 5.93
CA PHE A 190 -6.66 13.03 5.85
C PHE A 190 -6.12 12.95 4.40
N VAL A 191 -6.87 12.35 3.49
CA VAL A 191 -6.43 12.22 2.08
C VAL A 191 -6.44 13.56 1.35
N GLU A 192 -7.32 14.49 1.74
CA GLU A 192 -7.36 15.84 1.18
C GLU A 192 -6.15 16.68 1.58
N GLU A 193 -5.59 16.48 2.77
CA GLU A 193 -4.31 17.09 3.17
C GLU A 193 -3.16 16.57 2.31
N LEU A 194 -3.05 15.25 2.14
CA LEU A 194 -2.01 14.67 1.28
C LEU A 194 -2.10 15.14 -0.18
N LEU A 195 -3.32 15.30 -0.71
CA LEU A 195 -3.54 15.81 -2.07
C LEU A 195 -3.34 17.33 -2.19
N ARG A 196 -3.42 18.07 -1.08
CA ARG A 196 -3.03 19.48 -1.03
C ARG A 196 -1.51 19.61 -1.19
N ASP A 197 -0.75 18.73 -0.56
CA ASP A 197 0.71 18.74 -0.59
C ASP A 197 1.27 18.17 -1.90
N ASP A 198 0.79 17.01 -2.36
CA ASP A 198 1.11 16.43 -3.67
C ASP A 198 -0.16 15.99 -4.41
N ILE A 199 -0.70 16.88 -5.24
CA ILE A 199 -1.86 16.58 -6.09
C ILE A 199 -1.60 15.44 -7.09
N ARG A 200 -0.33 15.09 -7.37
CA ARG A 200 0.05 13.97 -8.24
C ARG A 200 0.27 12.67 -7.46
N ASN A 201 -0.07 12.62 -6.17
CA ASN A 201 0.01 11.39 -5.38
C ASN A 201 -1.12 10.42 -5.75
N ASN A 202 -0.87 9.52 -6.70
CA ASN A 202 -1.85 8.53 -7.13
C ASN A 202 -2.29 7.56 -6.01
N SER A 203 -1.45 7.29 -5.01
CA SER A 203 -1.83 6.46 -3.86
C SER A 203 -2.90 7.14 -3.02
N ALA A 204 -2.81 8.46 -2.83
CA ALA A 204 -3.84 9.25 -2.18
C ALA A 204 -5.14 9.30 -3.01
N TRP A 205 -5.07 9.51 -4.33
CA TRP A 205 -6.25 9.42 -5.20
C TRP A 205 -6.94 8.04 -5.14
N ASN A 206 -6.16 6.97 -5.17
CA ASN A 206 -6.67 5.61 -5.02
C ASN A 206 -7.32 5.41 -3.64
N HIS A 207 -6.71 5.95 -2.58
CA HIS A 207 -7.29 5.88 -1.23
C HIS A 207 -8.59 6.67 -1.12
N ARG A 208 -8.68 7.86 -1.74
CA ARG A 208 -9.92 8.63 -1.83
C ARG A 208 -11.06 7.82 -2.45
N HIS A 209 -10.79 7.12 -3.55
CA HIS A 209 -11.77 6.24 -4.19
C HIS A 209 -12.15 5.06 -3.27
N ASN A 210 -11.18 4.51 -2.55
CA ASN A 210 -11.40 3.42 -1.60
C ASN A 210 -12.34 3.85 -0.45
N ILE A 211 -12.18 5.04 0.10
CA ILE A 211 -13.08 5.61 1.11
C ILE A 211 -14.52 5.64 0.58
N VAL A 212 -14.73 6.20 -0.62
CA VAL A 212 -16.07 6.26 -1.25
C VAL A 212 -16.65 4.87 -1.44
N ARG A 213 -15.83 3.90 -1.85
CA ARG A 213 -16.27 2.52 -2.09
C ARG A 213 -16.71 1.79 -0.81
N ASN A 214 -16.13 2.10 0.35
CA ASN A 214 -16.47 1.39 1.60
C ASN A 214 -17.59 2.11 2.37
N GLU A 215 -17.62 3.44 2.35
CA GLU A 215 -18.56 4.23 3.18
C GLU A 215 -19.78 4.74 2.40
N CYS A 216 -19.70 4.79 1.07
CA CYS A 216 -20.69 5.48 0.25
C CYS A 216 -21.18 4.64 -0.94
N TRP A 217 -21.06 3.32 -0.89
CA TRP A 217 -21.54 2.42 -1.95
C TRP A 217 -22.92 1.83 -1.60
N PRO A 218 -23.89 1.77 -2.55
CA PRO A 218 -23.81 2.30 -3.92
C PRO A 218 -23.78 3.84 -3.96
N VAL A 219 -23.04 4.40 -4.94
CA VAL A 219 -22.80 5.85 -5.03
C VAL A 219 -24.08 6.61 -5.35
N THR A 220 -24.50 7.48 -4.43
CA THR A 220 -25.62 8.42 -4.63
C THR A 220 -25.23 9.58 -5.54
N GLU A 221 -26.22 10.27 -6.10
CA GLU A 221 -25.96 11.43 -6.96
C GLU A 221 -25.20 12.54 -6.21
N ALA A 222 -25.55 12.81 -4.96
CA ALA A 222 -24.87 13.81 -4.14
C ALA A 222 -23.39 13.47 -3.91
N VAL A 223 -23.07 12.19 -3.64
CA VAL A 223 -21.68 11.75 -3.47
C VAL A 223 -20.93 11.84 -4.80
N ARG A 224 -21.54 11.40 -5.90
CA ARG A 224 -20.96 11.48 -7.24
C ARG A 224 -20.62 12.93 -7.61
N GLN A 225 -21.56 13.84 -7.42
CA GLN A 225 -21.37 15.26 -7.69
C GLN A 225 -20.20 15.83 -6.87
N ARG A 226 -20.14 15.53 -5.56
CA ARG A 226 -19.02 15.91 -4.68
C ARG A 226 -17.67 15.44 -5.24
N GLU A 227 -17.57 14.18 -5.66
CA GLU A 227 -16.33 13.58 -6.15
C GLU A 227 -15.92 14.10 -7.54
N VAL A 228 -16.89 14.29 -8.44
CA VAL A 228 -16.69 14.93 -9.73
C VAL A 228 -16.19 16.37 -9.54
N ASP A 229 -16.82 17.16 -8.67
CA ASP A 229 -16.41 18.54 -8.40
C ASP A 229 -15.00 18.61 -7.83
N PHE A 230 -14.65 17.70 -6.92
CA PHE A 230 -13.29 17.59 -6.39
C PHE A 230 -12.26 17.30 -7.50
N ALA A 231 -12.58 16.38 -8.41
CA ALA A 231 -11.72 16.05 -9.55
C ALA A 231 -11.58 17.23 -10.52
N LEU A 232 -12.68 17.90 -10.89
CA LEU A 232 -12.67 19.07 -11.77
C LEU A 232 -11.86 20.23 -11.18
N ASN A 233 -12.03 20.51 -9.89
CA ASN A 233 -11.24 21.53 -9.19
C ASN A 233 -9.76 21.18 -9.13
N SER A 234 -9.42 19.90 -9.04
CA SER A 234 -8.04 19.43 -9.07
C SER A 234 -7.42 19.54 -10.47
N ILE A 235 -8.19 19.24 -11.51
CA ILE A 235 -7.79 19.42 -12.91
C ILE A 235 -7.52 20.91 -13.20
N ARG A 236 -8.36 21.83 -12.71
CA ARG A 236 -8.12 23.28 -12.86
C ARG A 236 -6.79 23.73 -12.27
N LYS A 237 -6.40 23.16 -11.12
CA LYS A 237 -5.11 23.45 -10.49
C LYS A 237 -3.94 22.88 -11.28
N CYS A 238 -4.11 21.72 -11.91
CA CYS A 238 -3.04 21.02 -12.61
C CYS A 238 -3.57 20.13 -13.74
N ALA A 239 -3.86 20.71 -14.90
CA ALA A 239 -4.50 19.99 -16.00
C ALA A 239 -3.65 18.85 -16.59
N SER A 240 -2.33 18.89 -16.43
CA SER A 240 -1.41 17.83 -16.87
C SER A 240 -1.32 16.64 -15.90
N ASN A 241 -2.01 16.67 -14.76
CA ASN A 241 -2.00 15.58 -13.78
C ASN A 241 -2.96 14.45 -14.18
N GLU A 242 -2.40 13.32 -14.59
CA GLU A 242 -3.14 12.11 -14.94
C GLU A 242 -4.07 11.60 -13.82
N CYS A 243 -3.65 11.72 -12.55
CA CYS A 243 -4.37 11.11 -11.44
C CYS A 243 -5.81 11.63 -11.31
N SER A 244 -6.00 12.95 -11.45
CA SER A 244 -7.33 13.57 -11.34
C SER A 244 -8.24 13.21 -12.52
N TRP A 245 -7.69 13.02 -13.73
CA TRP A 245 -8.46 12.55 -14.89
C TRP A 245 -8.87 11.09 -14.75
N ASN A 246 -7.95 10.24 -14.28
CA ASN A 246 -8.25 8.84 -14.01
C ASN A 246 -9.30 8.69 -12.90
N TYR A 247 -9.21 9.51 -11.85
CA TYR A 247 -10.21 9.56 -10.78
C TYR A 247 -11.59 9.96 -11.31
N LEU A 248 -11.67 10.95 -12.19
CA LEU A 248 -12.93 11.34 -12.82
C LEU A 248 -13.55 10.17 -13.62
N GLY A 249 -12.72 9.39 -14.32
CA GLY A 249 -13.14 8.18 -15.03
C GLY A 249 -13.68 7.05 -14.13
N ALA A 250 -13.53 7.15 -12.80
CA ALA A 250 -14.18 6.23 -11.86
C ALA A 250 -15.69 6.50 -11.72
N TYR A 251 -16.15 7.72 -12.05
CA TYR A 251 -17.55 8.15 -11.94
C TYR A 251 -18.22 8.43 -13.29
N LEU A 252 -17.44 8.55 -14.37
CA LEU A 252 -17.94 8.81 -15.72
C LEU A 252 -17.68 7.64 -16.67
N GLY A 253 -18.66 7.36 -17.54
CA GLY A 253 -18.64 6.29 -18.53
C GLY A 253 -19.63 5.16 -18.24
N GLU A 254 -19.30 3.96 -18.71
CA GLU A 254 -20.12 2.76 -18.55
C GLU A 254 -19.69 1.97 -17.30
N GLY A 255 -20.67 1.45 -16.54
CA GLY A 255 -20.44 0.57 -15.39
C GLY A 255 -21.20 0.99 -14.13
N GLU A 256 -21.11 0.15 -13.09
CA GLU A 256 -21.75 0.40 -11.80
C GLU A 256 -21.19 1.67 -11.15
N GLY A 257 -22.07 2.51 -10.60
CA GLY A 257 -21.69 3.78 -9.96
C GLY A 257 -21.30 4.90 -10.93
N LYS A 258 -21.33 4.67 -12.25
CA LYS A 258 -20.97 5.67 -13.28
C LYS A 258 -22.17 6.30 -13.96
N VAL A 259 -22.00 7.52 -14.47
CA VAL A 259 -22.95 8.21 -15.37
C VAL A 259 -22.28 8.48 -16.70
N PRO A 260 -23.04 8.65 -17.79
CA PRO A 260 -22.46 9.07 -19.08
C PRO A 260 -21.56 10.30 -18.95
N TRP A 261 -20.53 10.38 -19.80
CA TRP A 261 -19.65 11.55 -19.86
C TRP A 261 -20.39 12.87 -20.17
N THR A 262 -21.56 12.79 -20.80
CA THR A 262 -22.45 13.91 -21.09
C THR A 262 -23.18 14.47 -19.86
N SER A 263 -23.18 13.75 -18.74
CA SER A 263 -23.85 14.18 -17.51
C SER A 263 -23.14 15.31 -16.77
N VAL A 264 -21.93 15.70 -17.18
CA VAL A 264 -21.16 16.77 -16.55
C VAL A 264 -20.81 17.86 -17.58
N PRO A 265 -21.73 18.80 -17.88
CA PRO A 265 -21.48 19.86 -18.86
C PRO A 265 -20.25 20.73 -18.54
N ALA A 266 -19.96 20.91 -17.25
CA ALA A 266 -18.79 21.67 -16.79
C ALA A 266 -17.45 21.03 -17.21
N LEU A 267 -17.42 19.72 -17.49
CA LEU A 267 -16.21 19.03 -17.97
C LEU A 267 -15.84 19.47 -19.38
N GLU A 268 -16.81 19.61 -20.27
CA GLU A 268 -16.56 20.02 -21.66
C GLU A 268 -15.99 21.45 -21.71
N ALA A 269 -16.61 22.38 -20.97
CA ALA A 269 -16.12 23.74 -20.83
C ALA A 269 -14.69 23.77 -20.27
N LEU A 270 -14.41 22.99 -19.21
CA LEU A 270 -13.07 22.86 -18.65
C LEU A 270 -12.05 22.30 -19.66
N CYS A 271 -12.43 21.30 -20.46
CA CYS A 271 -11.55 20.77 -21.50
C CYS A 271 -11.23 21.84 -22.55
N GLN A 272 -12.22 22.63 -22.97
CA GLN A 272 -12.01 23.72 -23.92
C GLN A 272 -11.08 24.81 -23.34
N GLU A 273 -11.28 25.21 -22.08
CA GLU A 273 -10.40 26.14 -21.37
C GLU A 273 -8.96 25.63 -21.32
N VAL A 274 -8.76 24.36 -20.94
CA VAL A 274 -7.43 23.73 -20.87
C VAL A 274 -6.74 23.72 -22.23
N LEU A 275 -7.47 23.40 -23.30
CA LEU A 275 -6.91 23.38 -24.65
C LEU A 275 -6.60 24.78 -25.19
N ALA A 276 -7.42 25.78 -24.85
CA ALA A 276 -7.20 27.17 -25.24
C ALA A 276 -5.92 27.78 -24.62
N LEU A 277 -5.47 27.26 -23.48
CA LEU A 277 -4.23 27.67 -22.82
C LEU A 277 -2.95 27.05 -23.43
N ALA A 278 -3.08 26.10 -24.36
CA ALA A 278 -1.91 25.47 -24.96
C ALA A 278 -1.18 26.42 -25.92
N ALA A 279 0.16 26.32 -25.96
CA ALA A 279 1.00 27.10 -26.86
C ALA A 279 0.86 26.72 -28.35
N GLY A 280 0.11 25.66 -28.64
CA GLY A 280 -0.17 25.15 -29.98
C GLY A 280 -0.81 23.76 -29.91
N PRO A 281 -1.36 23.25 -31.02
CA PRO A 281 -2.00 21.92 -31.06
C PRO A 281 -1.10 20.77 -30.61
N GLU A 282 0.21 20.88 -30.84
CA GLU A 282 1.22 19.91 -30.40
C GLU A 282 1.45 19.89 -28.87
N HIS A 283 0.99 20.93 -28.17
CA HIS A 283 1.07 21.08 -26.72
C HIS A 283 -0.28 20.87 -26.01
N PHE A 284 -1.31 20.39 -26.73
CA PHE A 284 -2.60 20.08 -26.13
C PHE A 284 -2.47 19.08 -24.99
N CYS A 285 -3.22 19.32 -23.91
CA CYS A 285 -3.35 18.37 -22.82
C CYS A 285 -4.06 17.12 -23.34
N ARG A 286 -3.32 16.00 -23.44
CA ARG A 286 -3.89 14.73 -23.95
C ARG A 286 -5.17 14.31 -23.22
N PHE A 287 -5.23 14.55 -21.91
CA PHE A 287 -6.36 14.12 -21.09
C PHE A 287 -7.64 14.90 -21.40
N ALA A 288 -7.51 16.20 -21.68
CA ALA A 288 -8.65 17.02 -22.10
C ALA A 288 -9.15 16.59 -23.49
N VAL A 289 -8.24 16.27 -24.43
CA VAL A 289 -8.62 15.75 -25.75
C VAL A 289 -9.33 14.38 -25.62
N GLU A 290 -8.82 13.49 -24.77
CA GLU A 290 -9.43 12.19 -24.49
C GLU A 290 -10.82 12.31 -23.83
N ALA A 291 -10.98 13.22 -22.86
CA ALA A 291 -12.27 13.49 -22.24
C ALA A 291 -13.30 14.00 -23.26
N LEU A 292 -12.90 14.91 -24.17
CA LEU A 292 -13.76 15.37 -25.27
C LEU A 292 -14.12 14.22 -26.22
N ALA A 293 -13.17 13.34 -26.55
CA ALA A 293 -13.46 12.16 -27.38
C ALA A 293 -14.54 11.28 -26.73
N ASN A 294 -14.44 11.03 -25.42
CA ASN A 294 -15.44 10.27 -24.67
C ASN A 294 -16.81 10.97 -24.62
N ILE A 295 -16.85 12.30 -24.53
CA ILE A 295 -18.10 13.07 -24.60
C ILE A 295 -18.75 12.93 -25.98
N HIS A 296 -17.99 13.10 -27.06
CA HIS A 296 -18.49 12.92 -28.43
C HIS A 296 -18.97 11.49 -28.69
N GLU A 297 -18.24 10.47 -28.20
CA GLU A 297 -18.71 9.07 -28.26
C GLU A 297 -20.05 8.89 -27.55
N ALA A 298 -20.21 9.46 -26.34
CA ALA A 298 -21.44 9.38 -25.57
C ALA A 298 -22.62 10.15 -26.22
N ARG A 299 -22.34 11.13 -27.09
CA ARG A 299 -23.33 11.82 -27.94
C ARG A 299 -23.56 11.16 -29.29
N VAL A 300 -22.82 10.10 -29.61
CA VAL A 300 -22.84 9.43 -30.93
C VAL A 300 -22.36 10.38 -32.06
N GLU A 301 -21.50 11.34 -31.74
CA GLU A 301 -20.87 12.28 -32.67
C GLU A 301 -19.59 11.65 -33.24
N VAL A 302 -19.77 10.64 -34.10
CA VAL A 302 -18.68 9.74 -34.54
C VAL A 302 -17.51 10.48 -35.19
N GLN A 303 -17.79 11.44 -36.08
CA GLN A 303 -16.73 12.17 -36.78
C GLN A 303 -15.93 13.07 -35.84
N ASP A 304 -16.59 13.73 -34.90
CA ASP A 304 -15.92 14.57 -33.90
C ASP A 304 -15.06 13.72 -32.96
N ALA A 305 -15.55 12.56 -32.50
CA ALA A 305 -14.78 11.63 -31.70
C ALA A 305 -13.52 11.12 -32.45
N ILE A 306 -13.66 10.74 -33.73
CA ILE A 306 -12.53 10.33 -34.58
C ILE A 306 -11.51 11.46 -34.73
N GLN A 307 -11.97 12.70 -34.93
CA GLN A 307 -11.08 13.86 -35.02
C GLN A 307 -10.27 14.08 -33.73
N LYS A 308 -10.86 13.83 -32.55
CA LYS A 308 -10.12 13.85 -31.28
C LYS A 308 -9.10 12.72 -31.21
N TYR A 309 -9.43 11.50 -31.66
CA TYR A 309 -8.47 10.38 -31.70
C TYR A 309 -7.30 10.62 -32.66
N GLU A 310 -7.55 11.24 -33.81
CA GLU A 310 -6.47 11.65 -34.73
C GLU A 310 -5.58 12.74 -34.10
N THR A 311 -6.17 13.66 -33.35
CA THR A 311 -5.40 14.64 -32.56
C THR A 311 -4.52 13.93 -31.52
N LEU A 312 -5.07 12.94 -30.82
CA LEU A 312 -4.34 12.13 -29.83
C LEU A 312 -3.18 11.34 -30.45
N LYS A 313 -3.30 10.86 -31.69
CA LYS A 313 -2.17 10.23 -32.41
C LYS A 313 -0.99 11.19 -32.60
N ALA A 314 -1.25 12.48 -32.80
CA ALA A 314 -0.19 13.49 -32.97
C ALA A 314 0.52 13.83 -31.65
N ILE A 315 -0.22 13.94 -30.54
CA ILE A 315 0.30 14.42 -29.24
C ILE A 315 0.68 13.31 -28.26
N ASP A 316 0.10 12.11 -28.38
CA ASP A 316 0.36 10.93 -27.54
C ASP A 316 0.98 9.79 -28.37
N LYS A 317 2.16 10.09 -28.93
CA LYS A 317 2.84 9.24 -29.94
C LYS A 317 3.10 7.81 -29.46
N ILE A 318 3.31 7.61 -28.16
CA ILE A 318 3.53 6.28 -27.58
C ILE A 318 2.29 5.39 -27.67
N ARG A 319 1.09 5.98 -27.76
CA ARG A 319 -0.21 5.29 -27.83
C ARG A 319 -0.89 5.35 -29.20
N VAL A 320 -0.18 5.69 -30.29
CA VAL A 320 -0.76 5.75 -31.65
C VAL A 320 -1.57 4.50 -32.01
N LYS A 321 -1.00 3.31 -31.78
CA LYS A 321 -1.69 2.03 -32.07
C LYS A 321 -2.97 1.83 -31.24
N TYR A 322 -3.01 2.38 -30.02
CA TYR A 322 -4.20 2.33 -29.17
C TYR A 322 -5.29 3.27 -29.73
N TRP A 323 -4.92 4.46 -30.20
CA TRP A 323 -5.88 5.38 -30.82
C TRP A 323 -6.40 4.87 -32.16
N ASP A 324 -5.56 4.24 -32.99
CA ASP A 324 -6.01 3.55 -34.20
C ASP A 324 -7.02 2.44 -33.88
N TRP A 325 -6.75 1.67 -32.83
CA TRP A 325 -7.68 0.65 -32.34
C TRP A 325 -9.00 1.26 -31.83
N ARG A 326 -8.96 2.39 -31.10
CA ARG A 326 -10.18 3.09 -30.64
C ARG A 326 -11.04 3.58 -31.81
N ILE A 327 -10.43 4.15 -32.85
CA ILE A 327 -11.14 4.57 -34.07
C ILE A 327 -11.83 3.37 -34.73
N ALA A 328 -11.10 2.26 -34.93
CA ALA A 328 -11.65 1.05 -35.53
C ALA A 328 -12.79 0.45 -34.69
N LEU A 329 -12.68 0.47 -33.36
CA LEU A 329 -13.72 0.01 -32.44
C LEU A 329 -14.98 0.87 -32.54
N LEU A 330 -14.84 2.20 -32.56
CA LEU A 330 -15.97 3.12 -32.69
C LEU A 330 -16.71 2.91 -34.01
N LEU A 331 -15.98 2.85 -35.13
CA LEU A 331 -16.57 2.58 -36.46
C LEU A 331 -17.32 1.24 -36.50
N LYS A 332 -16.80 0.20 -35.84
CA LYS A 332 -17.48 -1.09 -35.74
C LYS A 332 -18.77 -1.02 -34.92
N LYS A 333 -18.82 -0.20 -33.86
CA LYS A 333 -20.02 -0.01 -33.03
C LYS A 333 -21.13 0.76 -33.74
N THR A 334 -20.78 1.66 -34.66
CA THR A 334 -21.75 2.57 -35.32
C THR A 334 -22.04 2.22 -36.78
N GLY A 335 -21.22 1.37 -37.39
CA GLY A 335 -21.32 0.94 -38.79
C GLY A 335 -21.90 -0.46 -39.00
N GLY A 336 -22.43 -1.09 -37.96
CA GLY A 336 -23.33 -2.25 -38.03
C GLY A 336 -24.70 -1.84 -37.51
#